data_AF-A0A850KV41-F1
#
_entry.id   AF-A0A850KV41-F1
#
_cell.length_a   1.000
_cell.length_b   1.000
_cell.length_c   1.000
_cell.angle_alpha   90.00
_cell.angle_beta   90.00
_cell.angle_gamma   90.00
#
_symmetry.space_group_name_H-M   'P 1'
#
loop_
_entity.id
_entity.type
_entity.pdbx_description
1 polymer ?
#
loop_
_entity_poly.entity_id
_entity_poly.type
_entity_poly.pdbx_seq_one_letter_code
_entity_poly.pdbx_strand_id
1 'polypeptide(L)'
;MLLEMVPDMPELAEDAFDWQPKSYPQHFLDSGFQAKELAVQAYELAPAYFRIPFEQIVGEMDTLIISTLNGLQATNVVERGFTPEAQQLIRMRIEAVQGLLMKLNQIIHGKWESDDFEAFDVNEDESAQTQADIDKLFD
;
A
#
# COMPACT_ATOMS: atom_id res chain seq x y z
N MET A 1 9.25 -6.30 8.68
CA MET A 1 10.15 -7.00 9.63
C MET A 1 10.45 -8.42 9.19
N LEU A 2 9.48 -9.34 9.09
CA LEU A 2 9.79 -10.72 8.63
C LEU A 2 10.40 -10.76 7.21
N LEU A 3 9.80 -10.06 6.25
CA LEU A 3 10.28 -9.99 4.86
C LEU A 3 11.74 -9.52 4.73
N GLU A 4 12.24 -8.72 5.67
CA GLU A 4 13.62 -8.22 5.69
C GLU A 4 14.62 -9.30 6.13
N MET A 5 14.18 -10.21 6.99
CA MET A 5 15.02 -11.26 7.57
C MET A 5 15.10 -12.49 6.67
N VAL A 6 14.09 -12.72 5.83
CA VAL A 6 13.96 -13.89 4.95
C VAL A 6 15.23 -14.20 4.13
N PRO A 7 15.97 -13.21 3.57
CA PRO A 7 17.21 -13.52 2.85
C PRO A 7 18.32 -14.15 3.70
N ASP A 8 18.42 -13.76 4.96
CA ASP A 8 19.42 -14.26 5.91
C ASP A 8 18.91 -15.47 6.71
N MET A 9 17.59 -15.59 6.85
CA MET A 9 16.86 -16.63 7.57
C MET A 9 15.71 -17.21 6.72
N PRO A 10 16.02 -18.03 5.69
CA PRO A 10 15.02 -18.56 4.76
C PRO A 10 13.92 -19.41 5.39
N GLU A 11 14.16 -19.97 6.58
CA GLU A 11 13.17 -20.71 7.37
C GLU A 11 11.96 -19.86 7.78
N LEU A 12 12.11 -18.53 7.83
CA LEU A 12 11.02 -17.60 8.11
C LEU A 12 10.15 -17.28 6.89
N ALA A 13 10.48 -17.84 5.72
CA ALA A 13 9.76 -17.53 4.48
C ALA A 13 8.32 -18.02 4.49
N GLU A 14 8.03 -19.15 5.15
CA GLU A 14 6.66 -19.67 5.29
C GLU A 14 5.77 -18.64 6.01
N ASP A 15 6.18 -18.18 7.19
CA ASP A 15 5.46 -17.14 7.95
C ASP A 15 5.32 -15.84 7.15
N ALA A 16 6.34 -15.46 6.37
CA ALA A 16 6.28 -14.27 5.53
C ALA A 16 5.27 -14.43 4.37
N PHE A 17 5.19 -15.61 3.77
CA PHE A 17 4.27 -15.92 2.67
C PHE A 17 2.83 -16.12 3.13
N ASP A 18 2.63 -16.55 4.37
CA ASP A 18 1.30 -16.66 4.99
C ASP A 18 0.73 -15.30 5.42
N TRP A 19 1.53 -14.23 5.34
CA TRP A 19 1.06 -12.88 5.65
C TRP A 19 -0.09 -12.46 4.72
N GLN A 20 -1.14 -11.90 5.32
CA GLN A 20 -2.30 -11.37 4.62
C GLN A 20 -2.65 -9.99 5.17
N PRO A 21 -3.14 -9.07 4.31
CA PRO A 21 -3.56 -7.75 4.75
C PRO A 21 -4.77 -7.84 5.68
N LYS A 22 -4.89 -6.85 6.57
CA LYS A 22 -6.04 -6.70 7.46
C LYS A 22 -6.52 -5.26 7.42
N SER A 23 -7.84 -5.08 7.45
CA SER A 23 -8.39 -3.74 7.63
C SER A 23 -7.96 -3.17 8.98
N TYR A 24 -7.89 -1.85 9.08
CA TYR A 24 -7.50 -1.18 10.32
C TYR A 24 -8.39 -1.54 11.52
N PRO A 25 -9.73 -1.66 11.38
CA PRO A 25 -10.57 -2.21 12.44
C PRO A 25 -10.25 -3.66 12.79
N GLN A 26 -10.08 -4.53 11.79
CA GLN A 26 -9.81 -5.95 12.01
C GLN A 26 -8.49 -6.17 12.78
N HIS A 27 -7.48 -5.34 12.51
CA HIS A 27 -6.23 -5.34 13.27
C HIS A 27 -6.47 -5.21 14.77
N PHE A 28 -7.34 -4.28 15.20
CA PHE A 28 -7.68 -4.13 16.62
C PHE A 28 -8.50 -5.30 17.15
N LEU A 29 -9.49 -5.77 16.39
CA LEU A 29 -10.37 -6.87 16.80
C LEU A 29 -9.59 -8.17 17.07
N ASP A 30 -8.55 -8.42 16.26
CA ASP A 30 -7.66 -9.58 16.39
C ASP A 30 -6.59 -9.40 17.47
N SER A 31 -6.37 -8.17 17.94
CA SER A 31 -5.34 -7.86 18.95
C SER A 31 -5.80 -8.16 20.38
N GLY A 32 -4.82 -8.27 21.29
CA GLY A 32 -5.04 -8.30 22.74
C GLY A 32 -5.33 -6.93 23.37
N PHE A 33 -5.59 -5.88 22.58
CA PHE A 33 -5.81 -4.54 23.08
C PHE A 33 -7.14 -4.43 23.83
N GLN A 34 -7.10 -4.04 25.10
CA GLN A 34 -8.26 -4.04 25.99
C GLN A 34 -9.41 -3.14 25.49
N ALA A 35 -9.08 -2.00 24.87
CA ALA A 35 -10.05 -1.03 24.37
C ALA A 35 -10.29 -1.13 22.86
N LYS A 36 -10.13 -2.32 22.26
CA LYS A 36 -10.25 -2.53 20.81
C LYS A 36 -11.58 -2.05 20.22
N GLU A 37 -12.70 -2.32 20.89
CA GLU A 37 -14.03 -1.88 20.43
C GLU A 37 -14.13 -0.35 20.40
N LEU A 38 -13.53 0.33 21.39
CA LEU A 38 -13.51 1.79 21.44
C LEU A 38 -12.62 2.36 20.34
N ALA A 39 -11.48 1.74 20.05
CA ALA A 39 -10.61 2.15 18.94
C ALA A 39 -11.31 2.00 17.58
N VAL A 40 -12.03 0.90 17.36
CA VAL A 40 -12.82 0.68 16.14
C VAL A 40 -13.89 1.76 15.99
N GLN A 41 -14.67 2.03 17.04
CA GLN A 41 -15.69 3.09 17.01
C GLN A 41 -15.09 4.48 16.74
N ALA A 42 -13.96 4.80 17.37
CA ALA A 42 -13.27 6.07 17.14
C ALA A 42 -12.80 6.20 15.69
N TYR A 43 -12.31 5.12 15.09
CA TYR A 43 -11.92 5.09 13.69
C TYR A 43 -13.12 5.28 12.74
N GLU A 44 -14.25 4.61 13.00
CA GLU A 44 -15.46 4.76 12.18
C GLU A 44 -16.02 6.18 12.20
N LEU A 45 -15.88 6.88 13.32
CA LEU A 45 -16.27 8.27 13.51
C LEU A 45 -15.21 9.28 13.02
N ALA A 46 -14.03 8.82 12.60
CA ALA A 46 -12.97 9.69 12.14
C ALA A 46 -13.39 10.44 10.85
N PRO A 47 -13.01 11.73 10.69
CA PRO A 47 -13.34 12.49 9.49
C PRO A 47 -12.80 11.81 8.23
N ALA A 48 -13.64 11.78 7.18
CA ALA A 48 -13.28 11.19 5.89
C ALA A 48 -12.00 11.81 5.30
N TYR A 49 -11.75 13.10 5.57
CA TYR A 49 -10.53 13.81 5.16
C TYR A 49 -9.24 13.14 5.63
N PHE A 50 -9.25 12.47 6.78
CA PHE A 50 -8.11 11.68 7.27
C PHE A 50 -8.26 10.19 6.94
N ARG A 51 -9.49 9.67 7.03
CA ARG A 51 -9.74 8.23 6.86
C ARG A 51 -9.50 7.74 5.44
N ILE A 52 -9.91 8.50 4.42
CA ILE A 52 -9.73 8.13 3.00
C ILE A 52 -8.24 8.03 2.62
N PRO A 53 -7.40 9.07 2.81
CA PRO A 53 -5.98 8.94 2.47
C PRO A 53 -5.27 7.87 3.30
N PHE A 54 -5.69 7.68 4.56
CA PHE A 54 -5.17 6.60 5.39
C PHE A 54 -5.45 5.23 4.76
N GLU A 55 -6.70 4.95 4.40
CA GLU A 55 -7.12 3.69 3.78
C GLU A 55 -6.42 3.45 2.44
N GLN A 56 -6.24 4.50 1.62
CA GLN A 56 -5.51 4.41 0.35
C GLN A 56 -4.04 4.02 0.54
N ILE A 57 -3.34 4.69 1.45
CA ILE A 57 -1.92 4.40 1.72
C ILE A 57 -1.76 3.00 2.34
N VAL A 58 -2.70 2.55 3.18
CA VAL A 58 -2.74 1.16 3.65
C VAL A 58 -2.89 0.20 2.47
N GLY A 59 -3.81 0.45 1.54
CA GLY A 59 -4.00 -0.39 0.35
C GLY A 59 -2.78 -0.42 -0.59
N GLU A 60 -2.09 0.70 -0.75
CA GLU A 60 -0.82 0.77 -1.49
C GLU A 60 0.25 -0.10 -0.81
N MET A 61 0.36 -0.01 0.52
CA MET A 61 1.31 -0.80 1.30
C MET A 61 1.00 -2.30 1.21
N ASP A 62 -0.27 -2.68 1.32
CA ASP A 62 -0.71 -4.07 1.18
C ASP A 62 -0.37 -4.62 -0.20
N THR A 63 -0.66 -3.85 -1.27
CA THR A 63 -0.33 -4.23 -2.65
C THR A 63 1.17 -4.40 -2.86
N LEU A 64 1.97 -3.51 -2.29
CA LEU A 64 3.42 -3.56 -2.36
C LEU A 64 3.99 -4.81 -1.66
N ILE A 65 3.48 -5.15 -0.48
CA ILE A 65 3.90 -6.35 0.27
C ILE A 65 3.49 -7.61 -0.49
N ILE A 66 2.23 -7.73 -0.89
CA ILE A 66 1.70 -8.90 -1.61
C ILE A 66 2.46 -9.13 -2.92
N SER A 67 2.66 -8.07 -3.72
CA SER A 67 3.39 -8.20 -4.99
C SER A 67 4.85 -8.63 -4.77
N THR A 68 5.47 -8.20 -3.67
CA THR A 68 6.81 -8.64 -3.30
C THR A 68 6.82 -10.12 -2.94
N LEU A 69 5.93 -10.57 -2.05
CA LEU A 69 5.83 -11.98 -1.66
C LEU A 69 5.56 -12.89 -2.85
N ASN A 70 4.59 -12.53 -3.70
CA ASN A 70 4.26 -13.27 -4.92
C ASN A 70 5.46 -13.37 -5.87
N GLY A 71 6.23 -12.29 -6.03
CA GLY A 71 7.43 -12.30 -6.86
C GLY A 71 8.53 -13.23 -6.31
N LEU A 72 8.71 -13.28 -4.99
CA LEU A 72 9.66 -14.19 -4.35
C LEU A 72 9.22 -15.65 -4.51
N GLN A 73 7.93 -15.94 -4.33
CA GLN A 73 7.38 -17.29 -4.55
C GLN A 73 7.51 -17.73 -6.01
N ALA A 74 7.17 -16.86 -6.96
CA ALA A 74 7.25 -17.18 -8.39
C ALA A 74 8.67 -17.48 -8.88
N THR A 75 9.68 -16.92 -8.22
CA THR A 75 11.10 -17.17 -8.53
C THR A 75 11.67 -18.37 -7.79
N ASN A 76 10.92 -18.95 -6.85
CA ASN A 76 11.35 -20.03 -5.96
C ASN A 76 12.67 -19.71 -5.25
N VAL A 77 12.81 -18.45 -4.80
CA VAL A 77 14.05 -17.88 -4.25
C VAL A 77 14.54 -18.60 -3.00
N VAL A 78 13.63 -19.18 -2.21
CA VAL A 78 13.97 -19.93 -0.99
C VAL A 78 14.79 -21.18 -1.33
N GLU A 79 14.40 -21.91 -2.38
CA GLU A 79 15.14 -23.11 -2.82
C GLU A 79 16.36 -22.77 -3.67
N ARG A 80 16.28 -21.70 -4.47
CA ARG A 80 17.36 -21.28 -5.39
C ARG A 80 18.45 -20.43 -4.73
N GLY A 81 18.17 -19.90 -3.55
CA GLY A 81 18.99 -18.92 -2.85
C GLY A 81 18.68 -17.47 -3.26
N PHE A 82 18.89 -16.56 -2.32
CA PHE A 82 18.72 -15.13 -2.51
C PHE A 82 19.93 -14.52 -3.22
N THR A 83 19.82 -14.27 -4.52
CA THR A 83 20.87 -13.58 -5.28
C THR A 83 21.01 -12.12 -4.77
N PRO A 84 22.18 -11.47 -4.99
CA PRO A 84 22.36 -10.07 -4.62
C PRO A 84 21.26 -9.14 -5.17
N GLU A 85 20.77 -9.42 -6.38
CA GLU A 85 19.69 -8.67 -7.02
C GLU A 85 18.35 -8.89 -6.31
N ALA A 86 18.03 -10.12 -5.90
CA ALA A 86 16.83 -10.43 -5.13
C ALA A 86 16.85 -9.74 -3.76
N GLN A 87 18.00 -9.78 -3.06
CA GLN A 87 18.17 -9.07 -1.80
C GLN A 87 18.03 -7.56 -1.97
N GLN A 88 18.56 -7.00 -3.07
CA GLN A 88 18.44 -5.58 -3.35
C GLN A 88 16.98 -5.19 -3.64
N LEU A 89 16.24 -6.01 -4.38
CA LEU A 89 14.81 -5.79 -4.61
C LEU A 89 14.05 -5.77 -3.28
N ILE A 90 14.29 -6.74 -2.39
CA ILE A 90 13.67 -6.79 -1.07
C ILE A 90 13.97 -5.52 -0.26
N ARG A 91 15.23 -5.08 -0.22
CA ARG A 91 15.63 -3.83 0.45
C ARG A 91 14.87 -2.61 -0.09
N MET A 92 14.80 -2.45 -1.41
CA MET A 92 14.07 -1.35 -2.04
C MET A 92 12.57 -1.39 -1.71
N ARG A 93 11.97 -2.58 -1.67
CA ARG A 93 10.55 -2.75 -1.31
C ARG A 93 10.30 -2.39 0.15
N ILE A 94 11.22 -2.73 1.06
CA ILE A 94 11.13 -2.38 2.48
C ILE A 94 11.25 -0.86 2.67
N GLU A 95 12.18 -0.21 2.00
CA GLU A 95 12.32 1.26 2.04
C GLU A 95 11.02 1.95 1.57
N ALA A 96 10.40 1.44 0.49
CA ALA A 96 9.11 1.96 0.02
C ALA A 96 7.98 1.75 1.05
N VAL A 97 7.91 0.58 1.70
CA VAL A 97 6.96 0.34 2.81
C VAL A 97 7.21 1.31 3.98
N GLN A 98 8.46 1.55 4.35
CA GLN A 98 8.81 2.53 5.39
C GLN A 98 8.35 3.95 5.02
N GLY A 99 8.48 4.34 3.74
CA GLY A 99 7.96 5.62 3.23
C GLY A 99 6.44 5.74 3.40
N LEU A 100 5.68 4.68 3.06
CA LEU A 100 4.23 4.65 3.26
C LEU A 100 3.85 4.73 4.75
N LEU A 101 4.57 4.02 5.62
CA LEU A 101 4.38 4.11 7.08
C LEU A 101 4.64 5.52 7.62
N MET A 102 5.61 6.25 7.06
CA MET A 102 5.83 7.65 7.44
C MET A 102 4.65 8.54 7.05
N LYS A 103 4.05 8.34 5.86
CA LYS A 103 2.84 9.06 5.44
C LYS A 103 1.64 8.75 6.35
N LEU A 104 1.42 7.47 6.68
CA LEU A 104 0.38 7.07 7.65
C LEU A 104 0.56 7.77 9.00
N ASN A 105 1.80 7.84 9.50
CA ASN A 105 2.10 8.56 10.73
C ASN A 105 1.75 10.06 10.64
N GLN A 106 1.98 10.72 9.50
CA GLN A 106 1.61 12.12 9.33
C GLN A 106 0.09 12.32 9.41
N ILE A 107 -0.69 11.42 8.80
CA ILE A 107 -2.17 11.45 8.87
C ILE A 107 -2.64 11.26 10.31
N ILE A 108 -2.12 10.27 11.03
CA ILE A 108 -2.49 10.00 12.44
C ILE A 108 -2.23 11.23 13.32
N HIS A 109 -1.16 11.99 13.05
CA HIS A 109 -0.82 13.20 13.81
C HIS A 109 -1.47 14.48 13.27
N GLY A 110 -2.38 14.38 12.29
CA GLY A 110 -3.08 15.53 11.71
C GLY A 110 -2.18 16.48 10.91
N LYS A 111 -1.02 16.01 10.45
CA LYS A 111 -0.07 16.76 9.61
C LYS A 111 -0.23 16.46 8.12
N TRP A 112 -1.37 15.92 7.73
CA TRP A 112 -1.72 15.63 6.34
C TRP A 112 -2.21 16.91 5.67
N GLU A 113 -1.52 17.33 4.61
CA GLU A 113 -1.95 18.40 3.73
C GLU A 113 -2.44 17.77 2.42
N SER A 114 -3.63 18.14 1.96
CA SER A 114 -4.33 17.52 0.83
C SER A 114 -3.71 17.74 -0.54
N ASP A 115 -2.61 18.48 -0.63
CA ASP A 115 -1.95 18.80 -1.90
C ASP A 115 -1.25 17.57 -2.52
N ASP A 116 -1.15 16.45 -1.80
CA ASP A 116 -0.62 15.17 -2.30
C ASP A 116 -1.67 14.31 -3.04
N PHE A 117 -2.94 14.72 -3.10
CA PHE A 117 -3.91 14.14 -4.03
C PHE A 117 -3.69 14.77 -5.41
N GLU A 118 -2.87 14.13 -6.25
CA GLU A 118 -3.19 14.20 -7.68
C GLU A 118 -4.56 13.54 -7.83
N ALA A 119 -5.59 14.36 -8.05
CA ALA A 119 -6.88 13.87 -8.44
C ALA A 119 -6.66 12.93 -9.63
N PHE A 120 -6.97 11.64 -9.47
CA PHE A 120 -7.22 10.80 -10.62
C PHE A 120 -8.40 11.44 -11.35
N ASP A 121 -8.09 12.22 -12.38
CA ASP A 121 -9.09 12.76 -13.28
C ASP A 121 -9.73 11.57 -13.98
N VAL A 122 -10.94 11.20 -13.55
CA VAL A 122 -11.72 10.13 -14.18
C VAL A 122 -12.41 10.64 -15.45
N ASN A 123 -12.00 11.80 -16.00
CA ASN A 123 -12.53 12.36 -17.25
C ASN A 123 -11.46 12.80 -18.26
N GLU A 124 -10.32 12.10 -18.38
CA GLU A 124 -9.50 12.19 -19.60
C GLU A 124 -9.84 11.05 -20.59
N ASP A 125 -11.09 11.02 -21.03
CA ASP A 125 -11.41 10.53 -22.38
C ASP A 125 -12.69 11.19 -22.94
N GLU A 126 -12.90 12.47 -22.64
CA GLU A 126 -13.63 13.31 -23.59
C GLU A 126 -12.62 13.83 -24.59
N SER A 127 -12.57 13.17 -25.75
CA SER A 127 -11.92 13.68 -26.94
C SER A 127 -12.19 15.18 -27.06
N ALA A 128 -11.19 16.01 -26.75
CA ALA A 128 -11.20 17.42 -27.07
C ALA A 128 -11.11 17.54 -28.60
N GLN A 129 -12.21 17.23 -29.30
CA GLN A 129 -12.45 17.74 -30.64
C GLN A 129 -12.62 19.24 -30.45
N THR A 130 -11.52 19.96 -30.63
CA THR A 130 -11.58 21.41 -30.70
C THR A 130 -12.59 21.78 -31.79
N GLN A 131 -13.33 22.87 -31.61
CA GLN A 131 -14.30 23.34 -32.62
C GLN A 131 -13.67 23.44 -34.03
N ALA A 132 -12.35 23.70 -34.09
CA ALA A 132 -11.57 23.73 -35.32
C ALA A 132 -11.42 22.38 -36.05
N ASP A 133 -11.59 21.24 -35.36
CA ASP A 133 -11.57 19.91 -35.97
C ASP A 133 -12.96 19.46 -36.42
N ILE A 134 -14.03 19.96 -35.77
CA ILE A 134 -15.41 19.76 -36.21
C ILE A 134 -15.67 20.49 -37.54
N ASP A 135 -15.13 21.71 -37.70
CA ASP A 135 -15.29 22.50 -38.92
C ASP A 135 -14.63 21.87 -40.16
N LYS A 136 -13.60 21.03 -39.98
CA LYS A 136 -12.91 20.32 -41.08
C LYS A 136 -13.66 19.10 -41.62
N LEU A 137 -14.71 18.63 -40.94
CA LEU A 137 -15.48 17.44 -41.35
C LEU A 137 -16.59 17.76 -42.35
N PHE A 138 -16.92 19.04 -42.54
CA PHE A 138 -18.03 19.50 -43.38
C PHE A 138 -17.59 20.33 -44.60
N ASP A 139 -16.29 20.41 -44.87
CA ASP A 139 -15.69 20.98 -46.09
C ASP A 139 -15.19 19.89 -47.05
#